data_AF-A0A1S1QGC7-F1
#
_entry.id   AF-A0A1S1QGC7-F1
#
_cell.length_a   1.000
_cell.length_b   1.000
_cell.length_c   1.000
_cell.angle_alpha   90.00
_cell.angle_beta   90.00
_cell.angle_gamma   90.00
#
_symmetry.space_group_name_H-M   'P 1'
#
loop_
_entity.id
_entity.type
_entity.pdbx_description
1 polymer ?
#
loop_
_entity_poly.entity_id
_entity_poly.type
_entity_poly.pdbx_seq_one_letter_code
_entity_poly.pdbx_strand_id
1 'polypeptide(L)' 'MPVGNVRPEDLITFGDVREALGVSRQRASVIVGERRFPEPWFVSRDGTTRLWLRTEVETWLDANRPGWRGEA' A
#
# COMPACT_ATOMS: atom_id res chain seq x y z
N MET A 1 -11.69 -4.36 20.38
CA MET A 1 -10.81 -4.25 19.20
C MET A 1 -9.38 -4.39 19.71
N PRO A 2 -8.66 -5.50 19.50
CA PRO A 2 -7.25 -5.47 19.81
C PRO A 2 -6.62 -4.51 18.81
N VAL A 3 -6.21 -3.33 19.28
CA VAL A 3 -5.18 -2.54 18.61
C VAL A 3 -3.91 -3.37 18.71
N GLY A 4 -3.82 -4.40 17.87
CA GLY A 4 -2.62 -5.18 17.69
C GLY A 4 -1.51 -4.20 17.43
N ASN A 5 -0.42 -4.37 18.17
CA ASN A 5 0.70 -3.44 18.22
C ASN A 5 1.32 -3.29 16.82
N VAL A 6 0.79 -2.39 15.98
CA VAL A 6 1.27 -2.16 14.61
C VAL A 6 2.73 -1.78 14.70
N ARG A 7 3.59 -2.63 14.13
CA ARG A 7 5.03 -2.42 14.19
C ARG A 7 5.47 -1.60 12.99
N PRO A 8 6.58 -0.86 13.11
CA PRO A 8 7.16 -0.18 11.96
C PRO A 8 7.45 -1.12 10.78
N GLU A 9 7.72 -2.41 11.04
CA GLU A 9 7.93 -3.44 9.98
C GLU A 9 6.65 -3.79 9.19
N ASP A 10 5.47 -3.54 9.76
CA ASP A 10 4.18 -3.79 9.10
C ASP A 10 3.76 -2.61 8.21
N LEU A 11 4.47 -1.48 8.27
CA LEU A 11 4.15 -0.27 7.52
C LEU A 11 5.01 -0.18 6.27
N ILE A 12 4.36 0.05 5.13
CA ILE A 12 5.01 0.27 3.86
C ILE A 12 4.77 1.69 3.34
N THR A 13 5.77 2.24 2.68
CA THR A 13 5.70 3.57 2.09
C THR A 13 5.08 3.52 0.69
N PHE A 14 4.80 4.70 0.13
CA PHE A 14 4.40 4.80 -1.27
C PHE A 14 5.44 4.22 -2.24
N GLY A 15 6.73 4.27 -1.86
CA GLY A 15 7.82 3.68 -2.64
C GLY A 15 7.69 2.16 -2.74
N ASP A 16 7.47 1.50 -1.61
CA ASP A 16 7.27 0.06 -1.51
C ASP A 16 6.01 -0.39 -2.27
N VAL A 17 4.90 0.35 -2.12
CA VAL A 17 3.65 0.10 -2.87
C VAL A 17 3.90 0.18 -4.37
N ARG A 18 4.66 1.18 -4.83
CA ARG A 18 5.01 1.35 -6.24
C ARG A 18 5.86 0.18 -6.76
N GLU A 19 6.83 -0.28 -5.98
CA GLU A 19 7.65 -1.43 -6.33
C GLU A 19 6.83 -2.72 -6.42
N ALA A 20 5.98 -2.98 -5.42
CA ALA A 20 5.07 -4.14 -5.42
C ALA A 20 4.09 -4.13 -6.60
N LEU A 21 3.63 -2.94 -7.01
CA LEU A 21 2.77 -2.79 -8.18
C LEU A 21 3.52 -2.94 -9.51
N GLY A 22 4.85 -2.73 -9.54
CA GLY A 22 5.64 -2.70 -10.77
C GLY A 22 5.20 -1.61 -11.76
N VAL A 23 4.56 -0.53 -11.28
CA VAL A 23 4.00 0.53 -12.13
C VAL A 23 4.78 1.85 -12.04
N SER A 24 4.56 2.73 -13.02
CA SER A 24 5.09 4.09 -12.99
C SER A 24 4.56 4.88 -11.77
N ARG A 25 5.33 5.87 -11.32
CA ARG A 25 4.99 6.71 -10.17
C ARG A 25 3.63 7.40 -10.30
N GLN A 26 3.30 7.91 -11.48
CA GLN A 26 1.99 8.51 -11.74
C GLN A 26 0.86 7.49 -11.61
N ARG A 27 1.04 6.27 -12.16
CA ARG A 27 0.02 5.23 -12.09
C ARG A 27 -0.18 4.73 -10.66
N ALA A 28 0.90 4.58 -9.88
CA ALA A 28 0.80 4.30 -8.45
C ALA A 28 0.04 5.40 -7.71
N SER A 29 0.28 6.68 -8.03
CA SER A 29 -0.43 7.79 -7.39
C SER A 29 -1.93 7.81 -7.69
N VAL A 30 -2.33 7.43 -8.91
CA VAL A 30 -3.74 7.29 -9.28
C VAL A 30 -4.37 6.14 -8.48
N ILE A 31 -3.75 4.96 -8.52
CA ILE A 31 -4.25 3.75 -7.83
C ILE A 31 -4.44 4.02 -6.33
N VAL A 32 -3.44 4.62 -5.68
CA VAL A 32 -3.49 4.94 -4.25
C VAL A 32 -4.58 5.98 -3.92
N GLY A 33 -4.98 6.80 -4.89
CA GLY A 33 -6.09 7.75 -4.75
C GLY A 33 -7.46 7.14 -5.06
N GLU A 34 -7.54 5.91 -5.55
CA GLU A 34 -8.82 5.26 -5.84
C GLU A 34 -9.49 4.76 -4.55
N ARG A 35 -10.82 4.90 -4.47
CA ARG A 35 -11.63 4.40 -3.34
C ARG A 35 -11.52 2.90 -3.07
N ARG A 36 -10.99 2.14 -4.04
CA ARG A 36 -10.78 0.71 -3.89
C ARG A 36 -9.48 0.38 -3.17
N PHE A 37 -8.52 1.30 -3.12
CA PHE A 37 -7.22 1.09 -2.51
C PHE A 37 -7.28 1.27 -0.98
N PRO A 38 -6.45 0.56 -0.19
CA PRO A 38 -6.42 0.71 1.26
C PRO A 38 -6.17 2.14 1.71
N GLU A 39 -6.86 2.55 2.78
CA GLU A 39 -6.63 3.86 3.38
C GLU A 39 -5.24 3.91 4.04
N PRO A 40 -4.52 5.04 3.96
CA PRO A 40 -3.24 5.18 4.62
C PRO A 40 -3.42 5.11 6.13
N TRP A 41 -2.68 4.21 6.78
CA TRP A 41 -2.65 4.07 8.23
C TRP A 41 -2.06 5.31 8.91
N PHE A 42 -1.06 5.92 8.28
CA PHE A 42 -0.48 7.17 8.74
C PHE A 42 -0.28 8.13 7.59
N VAL A 43 -0.66 9.39 7.82
CA VAL A 43 -0.38 10.50 6.94
C VAL A 43 0.38 11.53 7.77
N SER A 44 1.57 11.87 7.31
CA SER A 44 2.37 12.93 7.93
C SER A 44 1.61 14.26 7.85
N ARG A 45 1.90 15.16 8.78
CA ARG A 45 1.22 16.47 8.90
C ARG A 45 1.35 17.33 7.65
N ASP A 46 2.44 17.16 6.90
CA ASP A 46 2.71 17.83 5.62
C ASP A 46 2.02 17.15 4.42
N GLY A 47 1.40 15.98 4.61
CA GLY A 47 0.70 15.22 3.58
C GLY A 47 1.61 14.49 2.58
N THR A 48 2.93 14.66 2.70
CA THR A 48 3.94 14.12 1.77
C THR A 48 4.20 12.65 2.02
N THR A 49 4.33 12.27 3.30
CA THR A 49 4.57 10.88 3.70
C THR A 49 3.26 10.21 4.05
N ARG A 50 3.01 9.08 3.39
CA ARG A 50 1.86 8.21 3.65
C ARG A 50 2.38 6.80 3.85
N LEU A 51 1.90 6.15 4.90
CA LEU A 51 2.22 4.78 5.25
C LEU A 51 0.94 3.96 5.20
N TRP A 52 1.05 2.76 4.63
CA TRP A 52 -0.03 1.78 4.56
C TRP A 52 0.36 0.53 5.33
N LEU A 53 -0.66 -0.20 5.78
CA LEU A 53 -0.43 -1.54 6.31
C LEU A 53 -0.06 -2.47 5.17
N ARG A 54 1.08 -3.14 5.30
CA ARG A 54 1.58 -4.16 4.38
C ARG A 54 0.49 -5.17 4.06
N THR A 55 -0.13 -5.74 5.10
CA THR A 55 -1.15 -6.78 4.97
C THR A 55 -2.37 -6.31 4.17
N GLU A 56 -2.82 -5.06 4.36
CA GLU A 56 -3.96 -4.53 3.61
C GLU A 56 -3.63 -4.33 2.14
N VAL A 57 -2.43 -3.81 1.85
CA VAL A 57 -1.95 -3.63 0.48
C VAL A 57 -1.74 -4.97 -0.21
N GLU A 58 -1.11 -5.94 0.46
CA GLU A 58 -0.94 -7.29 -0.08
C GLU A 58 -2.29 -7.97 -0.36
N THR A 59 -3.23 -7.88 0.58
CA THR A 59 -4.60 -8.41 0.39
C THR A 59 -5.30 -7.74 -0.79
N TRP A 60 -5.14 -6.42 -0.93
CA TRP A 60 -5.69 -5.69 -2.07
C TRP A 60 -5.05 -6.13 -3.39
N LEU A 61 -3.72 -6.30 -3.41
CA LEU A 61 -2.97 -6.76 -4.57
C LEU A 61 -3.40 -8.17 -4.96
N ASP A 62 -3.55 -9.09 -4.01
CA ASP A 62 -4.06 -10.44 -4.25
C ASP A 62 -5.48 -10.42 -4.85
N ALA A 63 -6.36 -9.53 -4.36
CA ALA A 63 -7.73 -9.42 -4.85
C ALA A 63 -7.87 -8.73 -6.22
N ASN A 64 -7.02 -7.74 -6.53
CA ASN A 64 -7.16 -6.89 -7.72
C ASN A 64 -6.14 -7.19 -8.83
N ARG A 65 -5.05 -7.90 -8.51
CA ARG A 65 -3.93 -8.16 -9.42
C ARG A 65 -3.45 -9.62 -9.29
N PRO A 66 -4.21 -10.62 -9.77
CA PRO A 66 -3.69 -11.98 -9.87
C PRO A 66 -2.38 -11.97 -10.67
N GLY A 67 -1.27 -12.43 -10.06
CA GLY A 67 0.07 -12.46 -10.67
C GLY A 67 1.06 -11.39 -10.19
N TRP A 68 0.70 -10.49 -9.28
CA TRP A 68 1.63 -9.47 -8.75
C TRP A 68 2.83 -10.06 -7.98
N ARG A 69 2.66 -11.25 -7.39
CA ARG A 69 3.71 -11.96 -6.64
C ARG A 69 4.80 -12.59 -7.54
N GLY A 70 4.67 -12.49 -8.86
CA GLY A 70 5.72 -12.93 -9.78
C GLY A 70 5.83 -14.45 -9.95
N GLU A 71 4.72 -15.19 -9.90
CA GLU A 71 4.70 -16.52 -10.53
C GLU A 71 4.65 -16.34 -12.06
N ALA A 72 5.83 -16.36 -12.67
CA ALA A 72 6.08 -16.69 -14.06
C ALA A 72 7.25 -17.68 -14.13
#